data_AF-A0A955KIN7-F1
#
_entry.id   AF-A0A955KIN7-F1
#
_cell.length_a   1.000
_cell.length_b   1.000
_cell.length_c   1.000
_cell.angle_alpha   90.00
_cell.angle_beta   90.00
_cell.angle_gamma   90.00
#
_symmetry.space_group_name_H-M   'P 1'
#
loop_
_entity.id
_entity.type
_entity.pdbx_description
1 polymer ?
#
loop_
_entity_poly.entity_id
_entity_poly.type
_entity_poly.pdbx_seq_one_letter_code
_entity_poly.pdbx_strand_id
1 'polypeptide(L)'
;LGHAQALIEYSEHDPLLAESLAYHVQARRWQAHTTPAETIASPHTVPTNDIAALTQARWLLATLDEHRHATHTRGALATWASEYQSPEDIIIGIVGIAIMGPTLGILERKKKTKSYLQVVLDATWAKGRTAAALTEQVQRLSQQVIARELRLAGGNAYRMHPDTAAWCLEEPLTKVHLASGLELAALTEAATAEGLSCAIKPGVGVALSPTVKETFVGEFNVSALE
;
A
#
# COMPACT_ATOMS: atom_id res chain seq x y z
N LEU A 1 6.06 4.67 6.49
CA LEU A 1 5.74 4.04 7.79
C LEU A 1 4.69 2.95 7.65
N GLY A 2 3.46 3.23 7.23
CA GLY A 2 2.40 2.19 7.09
C GLY A 2 2.82 0.95 6.30
N HIS A 3 3.43 1.11 5.11
CA HIS A 3 3.95 -0.04 4.35
C HIS A 3 5.09 -0.82 5.01
N ALA A 4 5.83 -0.21 5.94
CA ALA A 4 6.85 -0.90 6.71
C ALA A 4 6.21 -1.75 7.81
N GLN A 5 5.20 -1.21 8.48
CA GLN A 5 4.39 -1.93 9.48
C GLN A 5 3.64 -3.09 8.85
N ALA A 6 3.04 -2.88 7.67
CA ALA A 6 2.40 -3.93 6.89
C ALA A 6 3.34 -5.10 6.56
N LEU A 7 4.63 -4.83 6.31
CA LEU A 7 5.62 -5.87 6.08
C LEU A 7 6.06 -6.56 7.37
N ILE A 8 6.23 -5.80 8.46
CA ILE A 8 6.53 -6.35 9.79
C ILE A 8 5.41 -7.31 10.22
N GLU A 9 4.15 -6.90 10.08
CA GLU A 9 2.97 -7.72 10.33
C GLU A 9 2.97 -9.00 9.49
N TYR A 10 3.21 -8.89 8.18
CA TYR A 10 3.28 -10.07 7.30
C TYR A 10 4.41 -11.02 7.71
N SER A 11 5.54 -10.49 8.17
CA SER A 11 6.68 -11.27 8.64
C SER A 11 6.38 -12.13 9.88
N GLU A 12 5.33 -11.85 10.64
CA GLU A 12 4.90 -12.73 11.73
C GLU A 12 4.36 -14.09 11.23
N HIS A 13 3.93 -14.14 9.97
CA HIS A 13 3.34 -15.33 9.35
C HIS A 13 4.23 -15.96 8.26
N ASP A 14 5.30 -15.28 7.84
CA ASP A 14 6.27 -15.77 6.85
C ASP A 14 7.71 -15.63 7.39
N PRO A 15 8.27 -16.71 7.99
CA PRO A 15 9.61 -16.71 8.54
C PRO A 15 10.71 -16.45 7.50
N LEU A 16 10.51 -16.85 6.23
CA LEU A 16 11.50 -16.65 5.17
C LEU A 16 11.59 -15.18 4.78
N LEU A 17 10.44 -14.51 4.66
CA LEU A 17 10.42 -13.06 4.45
C LEU A 17 11.01 -12.33 5.65
N ALA A 18 10.64 -12.73 6.88
CA ALA A 18 11.10 -12.11 8.11
C ALA A 18 12.64 -12.12 8.21
N GLU A 19 13.25 -13.30 8.03
CA GLU A 19 14.70 -13.44 8.06
C GLU A 19 15.37 -12.58 6.99
N SER A 20 14.85 -12.62 5.75
CA SER A 20 15.44 -11.88 4.65
C SER A 20 15.33 -10.36 4.85
N LEU A 21 14.17 -9.87 5.31
CA LEU A 21 13.95 -8.46 5.61
C LEU A 21 14.85 -8.00 6.77
N ALA A 22 14.93 -8.77 7.86
CA ALA A 22 15.79 -8.47 9.01
C ALA A 22 17.26 -8.39 8.59
N TYR A 23 17.76 -9.38 7.85
CA TYR A 23 19.12 -9.39 7.30
C TYR A 23 19.41 -8.12 6.48
N HIS A 24 18.50 -7.76 5.57
CA HIS A 24 18.68 -6.58 4.72
C HIS A 24 18.60 -5.24 5.47
N VAL A 25 17.81 -5.16 6.55
CA VAL A 25 17.75 -3.97 7.41
C VAL A 25 19.03 -3.86 8.25
N GLN A 26 19.46 -4.95 8.88
CA GLN A 26 20.69 -4.98 9.69
C GLN A 26 21.94 -4.65 8.86
N ALA A 27 22.04 -5.17 7.63
CA ALA A 27 23.15 -4.88 6.72
C ALA A 27 23.29 -3.37 6.40
N ARG A 28 22.19 -2.61 6.45
CA ARG A 28 22.19 -1.16 6.20
C ARG A 28 22.62 -0.32 7.40
N ARG A 29 22.74 -0.93 8.58
CA ARG A 29 23.16 -0.27 9.83
C ARG A 29 22.35 0.99 10.16
N TRP A 30 21.05 0.95 9.90
CA TRP A 30 20.14 2.01 10.33
C TRP A 30 20.04 2.04 11.86
N GLN A 31 19.85 3.23 12.43
CA GLN A 31 19.72 3.39 13.87
C GLN A 31 18.30 3.05 14.30
N ALA A 32 18.17 2.12 15.27
CA ALA A 32 16.92 1.83 15.93
C ALA A 32 16.40 3.10 16.65
N HIS A 33 15.08 3.26 16.67
CA HIS A 33 14.44 4.31 17.46
C HIS A 33 13.96 3.73 18.79
N THR A 34 14.21 4.46 19.88
CA THR A 34 13.81 4.08 21.25
C THR A 34 12.32 4.25 21.53
N THR A 35 11.59 4.95 20.66
CA THR A 35 10.14 5.09 20.81
C THR A 35 9.47 3.86 20.21
N PRO A 36 8.67 3.10 20.97
CA PRO A 36 7.89 2.00 20.42
C PRO A 36 6.92 2.63 19.43
N ALA A 37 7.09 2.34 18.15
CA ALA A 37 6.04 2.60 17.19
C ALA A 37 5.01 1.48 17.35
N GLU A 38 4.22 1.54 18.44
CA GLU A 38 2.89 0.92 18.45
C GLU A 38 2.03 1.69 17.45
N THR A 39 2.33 1.52 16.17
CA THR A 39 1.38 1.84 15.11
C THR A 39 1.08 0.50 14.49
N ILE A 40 -0.08 -0.02 14.87
CA ILE A 40 -0.65 -1.26 14.36
C ILE A 40 -0.76 -1.11 12.85
N ALA A 41 -0.28 -2.11 12.11
CA ALA A 41 -0.41 -2.10 10.67
C ALA A 41 -1.90 -2.09 10.28
N SER A 42 -2.28 -1.24 9.32
CA SER A 42 -3.61 -1.38 8.72
C SER A 42 -3.69 -2.73 8.01
N PRO A 43 -4.66 -3.61 8.34
CA PRO A 43 -4.82 -4.92 7.69
C PRO A 43 -5.09 -4.78 6.19
N HIS A 44 -5.55 -3.60 5.74
CA HIS A 44 -5.81 -3.26 4.35
C HIS A 44 -4.57 -2.89 3.55
N THR A 45 -3.41 -2.79 4.20
CA THR A 45 -2.12 -2.52 3.56
C THR A 45 -1.13 -3.68 3.69
N VAL A 46 -1.44 -4.69 4.50
CA VAL A 46 -0.66 -5.92 4.65
C VAL A 46 -0.67 -6.71 3.34
N PRO A 47 0.47 -7.15 2.79
CA PRO A 47 0.49 -7.99 1.59
C PRO A 47 -0.41 -9.22 1.69
N THR A 48 -0.95 -9.68 0.55
CA THR A 48 -1.85 -10.86 0.51
C THR A 48 -1.14 -12.18 0.24
N ASN A 49 0.11 -12.12 -0.23
CA ASN A 49 0.92 -13.28 -0.58
C ASN A 49 2.41 -12.88 -0.67
N ASP A 50 3.27 -13.89 -0.75
CA ASP A 50 4.73 -13.74 -0.71
C ASP A 50 5.26 -12.90 -1.88
N ILE A 51 4.63 -12.99 -3.06
CA ILE A 51 5.04 -12.20 -4.23
C ILE A 51 4.78 -10.72 -3.98
N ALA A 52 3.60 -10.37 -3.44
CA ALA A 52 3.26 -9.00 -3.09
C ALA A 52 4.19 -8.49 -1.97
N ALA A 53 4.43 -9.31 -0.94
CA ALA A 53 5.29 -8.95 0.19
C ALA A 53 6.74 -8.70 -0.25
N LEU A 54 7.31 -9.59 -1.07
CA LEU A 54 8.63 -9.44 -1.64
C LEU A 54 8.76 -8.18 -2.51
N THR A 55 7.75 -7.92 -3.35
CA THR A 55 7.75 -6.75 -4.24
C THR A 55 7.68 -5.46 -3.42
N GLN A 56 6.83 -5.40 -2.40
CA GLN A 56 6.72 -4.28 -1.48
C GLN A 56 7.99 -4.10 -0.65
N ALA A 57 8.61 -5.17 -0.15
CA ALA A 57 9.87 -5.11 0.59
C ALA A 57 10.99 -4.52 -0.26
N ARG A 58 11.15 -4.98 -1.50
CA ARG A 58 12.15 -4.44 -2.44
C ARG A 58 11.93 -2.97 -2.73
N TRP A 59 10.69 -2.58 -3.04
CA TRP A 59 10.32 -1.19 -3.26
C TRP A 59 10.61 -0.32 -2.03
N LEU A 60 10.21 -0.77 -0.85
CA LEU A 60 10.36 -0.01 0.38
C LEU A 60 11.84 0.20 0.72
N LEU A 61 12.65 -0.86 0.65
CA LEU A 61 14.09 -0.77 0.94
C LEU A 61 14.80 0.17 -0.04
N ALA A 62 14.53 0.06 -1.35
CA ALA A 62 15.08 0.96 -2.36
C ALA A 62 14.64 2.42 -2.13
N THR A 63 13.35 2.62 -1.85
CA THR A 63 12.80 3.94 -1.53
C THR A 63 13.47 4.55 -0.31
N LEU A 64 13.66 3.76 0.75
CA LEU A 64 14.30 4.20 1.97
C LEU A 64 15.77 4.51 1.75
N ASP A 65 16.51 3.77 0.93
CA ASP A 65 17.92 4.06 0.61
C ASP A 65 18.09 5.46 -0.02
N GLU A 66 17.14 5.85 -0.88
CA GLU A 66 17.12 7.15 -1.55
C GLU A 66 16.58 8.29 -0.66
N HIS A 67 15.63 8.01 0.24
CA HIS A 67 15.01 9.00 1.14
C HIS A 67 15.64 8.99 2.53
N ARG A 68 16.85 9.54 2.64
CA ARG A 68 17.63 9.52 3.91
C ARG A 68 16.95 10.19 5.10
N HIS A 69 16.01 11.10 4.85
CA HIS A 69 15.23 11.81 5.85
C HIS A 69 14.05 10.98 6.41
N ALA A 70 13.75 9.79 5.87
CA ALA A 70 12.72 8.89 6.40
C ALA A 70 13.16 8.16 7.68
N THR A 71 13.72 8.91 8.64
CA THR A 71 14.35 8.40 9.88
C THR A 71 13.39 7.54 10.69
N HIS A 72 12.14 7.97 10.85
CA HIS A 72 11.12 7.21 11.58
C HIS A 72 10.83 5.83 10.98
N THR A 73 10.72 5.74 9.64
CA THR A 73 10.43 4.44 9.00
C THR A 73 11.64 3.51 9.05
N ARG A 74 12.85 4.05 8.85
CA ARG A 74 14.09 3.29 9.02
C ARG A 74 14.29 2.82 10.46
N GLY A 75 13.99 3.69 11.41
CA GLY A 75 14.05 3.43 12.84
C GLY A 75 13.14 2.30 13.27
N ALA A 76 11.86 2.34 12.85
CA ALA A 76 10.91 1.27 13.13
C ALA A 76 11.37 -0.09 12.60
N LEU A 77 11.84 -0.14 11.34
CA LEU A 77 12.41 -1.38 10.77
C LEU A 77 13.66 -1.84 11.50
N ALA A 78 14.55 -0.92 11.89
CA ALA A 78 15.77 -1.25 12.60
C ALA A 78 15.50 -1.77 14.02
N THR A 79 14.53 -1.19 14.73
CA THR A 79 14.07 -1.68 16.04
C THR A 79 13.54 -3.11 15.90
N TRP A 80 12.57 -3.34 15.00
CA TRP A 80 12.04 -4.68 14.74
C TRP A 80 13.14 -5.69 14.36
N ALA A 81 14.03 -5.32 13.43
CA ALA A 81 15.11 -6.20 12.99
C ALA A 81 16.15 -6.49 14.08
N SER A 82 16.30 -5.63 15.10
CA SER A 82 17.19 -5.86 16.24
C SER A 82 16.61 -6.84 17.27
N GLU A 83 15.28 -6.93 17.32
CA GLU A 83 14.54 -7.82 18.22
C GLU A 83 14.23 -9.18 17.57
N TYR A 84 14.30 -9.25 16.23
CA TYR A 84 14.08 -10.47 15.47
C TYR A 84 15.10 -11.56 15.82
N GLN A 85 14.58 -12.71 16.27
CA GLN A 85 15.35 -13.93 16.51
C GLN A 85 15.04 -14.92 15.39
N SER A 86 16.06 -15.29 14.60
CA SER A 86 15.87 -16.28 13.53
C SER A 86 15.51 -17.63 14.13
N PRO A 87 14.50 -18.36 13.60
CA PRO A 87 14.22 -19.72 14.04
C PRO A 87 15.43 -20.62 13.78
N GLU A 88 15.80 -21.47 14.75
CA GLU A 88 17.01 -22.31 14.69
C GLU A 88 17.03 -23.30 13.51
N ASP A 89 15.87 -23.59 12.90
CA ASP A 89 15.68 -24.64 11.88
C ASP A 89 15.52 -24.13 10.43
N ILE A 90 15.75 -22.85 10.13
CA ILE A 90 15.70 -22.39 8.73
C ILE A 90 16.98 -22.79 8.00
N ILE A 91 16.95 -23.93 7.30
CA ILE A 91 18.01 -24.34 6.38
C ILE A 91 18.02 -23.40 5.18
N ILE A 92 19.12 -22.63 5.09
CA ILE A 92 19.41 -21.55 4.16
C ILE A 92 19.13 -21.93 2.70
N GLY A 93 18.13 -21.23 2.14
CA GLY A 93 17.92 -21.05 0.72
C GLY A 93 17.62 -19.57 0.45
N ILE A 94 18.53 -18.67 0.84
CA ILE A 94 18.40 -17.21 0.60
C ILE A 94 18.47 -16.95 -0.91
N VAL A 95 17.35 -17.14 -1.60
CA VAL A 95 17.18 -16.84 -3.03
C VAL A 95 16.16 -15.70 -3.22
N GLY A 96 15.33 -15.40 -2.21
CA GLY A 96 14.22 -14.45 -2.31
C GLY A 96 14.62 -13.00 -2.59
N ILE A 97 15.65 -12.47 -1.92
CA ILE A 97 16.09 -11.06 -2.07
C ILE A 97 17.51 -10.95 -2.69
N ALA A 98 18.20 -12.06 -2.90
CA ALA A 98 19.63 -12.11 -3.26
C ALA A 98 19.99 -11.71 -4.71
N ILE A 99 19.04 -11.43 -5.59
CA ILE A 99 19.35 -10.92 -6.95
C ILE A 99 18.86 -9.48 -7.08
N MET A 100 19.64 -8.54 -6.54
CA MET A 100 19.62 -7.14 -6.94
C MET A 100 20.30 -7.04 -8.33
N GLY A 101 19.58 -7.45 -9.38
CA GLY A 101 20.04 -7.54 -10.78
C GLY A 101 18.88 -7.94 -11.70
N PRO A 102 19.05 -8.01 -13.05
CA PRO A 102 17.99 -7.89 -14.07
C PRO A 102 17.08 -9.13 -14.21
N THR A 103 16.66 -9.75 -13.11
CA THR A 103 15.61 -10.78 -13.09
C THR A 103 14.22 -10.13 -13.17
N LEU A 104 14.05 -9.20 -14.11
CA LEU A 104 12.76 -8.63 -14.55
C LEU A 104 11.95 -9.62 -15.41
N GLY A 105 12.44 -10.84 -15.65
CA GLY A 105 11.86 -11.77 -16.64
C GLY A 105 11.33 -13.11 -16.12
N ILE A 106 11.53 -13.47 -14.85
CA ILE A 106 11.21 -14.82 -14.35
C ILE A 106 10.59 -14.77 -12.94
N LEU A 107 9.51 -14.01 -12.80
CA LEU A 107 8.50 -14.33 -11.79
C LEU A 107 7.28 -14.81 -12.59
N GLU A 108 6.90 -16.05 -12.29
CA GLU A 108 5.92 -16.88 -12.97
C GLU A 108 4.72 -16.14 -13.55
N ARG A 109 4.23 -16.65 -14.69
CA ARG A 109 2.95 -16.32 -15.36
C ARG A 109 1.71 -16.65 -14.50
N LYS A 110 1.76 -16.49 -13.17
CA LYS A 110 0.55 -16.41 -12.36
C LYS A 110 -0.08 -15.06 -12.64
N LYS A 111 -1.38 -15.06 -12.91
CA LYS A 111 -2.17 -13.86 -13.16
C LYS A 111 -1.97 -12.90 -11.99
N LYS A 112 -1.18 -11.85 -12.19
CA LYS A 112 -0.91 -10.81 -11.19
C LYS A 112 -2.28 -10.31 -10.70
N THR A 113 -2.49 -10.30 -9.38
CA THR A 113 -3.74 -9.77 -8.82
C THR A 113 -3.89 -8.33 -9.30
N LYS A 114 -5.02 -8.02 -9.92
CA LYS A 114 -5.29 -6.67 -10.41
C LYS A 114 -5.52 -5.77 -9.20
N SER A 115 -4.80 -4.65 -9.13
CA SER A 115 -4.97 -3.65 -8.07
C SER A 115 -5.87 -2.55 -8.61
N TYR A 116 -6.91 -2.19 -7.84
CA TYR A 116 -7.95 -1.26 -8.26
C TYR A 116 -7.87 0.03 -7.45
N LEU A 117 -7.96 1.17 -8.12
CA LEU A 117 -8.29 2.42 -7.46
C LEU A 117 -9.80 2.40 -7.15
N GLN A 118 -10.17 2.65 -5.91
CA GLN A 118 -11.57 2.58 -5.48
C GLN A 118 -12.11 3.99 -5.21
N VAL A 119 -13.19 4.38 -5.87
CA VAL A 119 -13.86 5.67 -5.67
C VAL A 119 -15.24 5.42 -5.11
N VAL A 120 -15.53 5.96 -3.93
CA VAL A 120 -16.84 5.92 -3.28
C VAL A 120 -17.45 7.32 -3.31
N LEU A 121 -18.63 7.45 -3.91
CA LEU A 121 -19.36 8.72 -4.02
C LEU A 121 -20.60 8.72 -3.12
N ASP A 122 -20.97 9.90 -2.62
CA ASP A 122 -22.24 10.06 -1.92
C ASP A 122 -23.42 9.87 -2.90
N ALA A 123 -24.33 8.98 -2.56
CA ALA A 123 -25.46 8.61 -3.39
C ALA A 123 -26.44 9.78 -3.61
N THR A 124 -26.61 10.65 -2.60
CA THR A 124 -27.50 11.83 -2.71
C THR A 124 -26.91 12.84 -3.67
N TRP A 125 -25.61 13.10 -3.56
CA TRP A 125 -24.85 13.95 -4.48
C TRP A 125 -24.88 13.40 -5.90
N ALA A 126 -24.74 12.08 -6.07
CA ALA A 126 -24.70 11.44 -7.38
C ALA A 126 -26.04 11.47 -8.12
N LYS A 127 -27.18 11.30 -7.42
CA LYS A 127 -28.53 11.25 -8.00
C LYS A 127 -28.92 12.45 -8.86
N GLY A 128 -28.35 13.63 -8.59
CA GLY A 128 -28.63 14.87 -9.32
C GLY A 128 -27.68 15.18 -10.48
N ARG A 129 -26.78 14.26 -10.85
CA ARG A 129 -25.67 14.53 -11.77
C ARG A 129 -25.77 13.71 -13.04
N THR A 130 -25.24 14.29 -14.13
CA THR A 130 -25.08 13.59 -15.40
C THR A 130 -23.93 12.59 -15.32
N ALA A 131 -23.94 11.56 -16.17
CA ALA A 131 -22.84 10.62 -16.29
C ALA A 131 -21.49 11.31 -16.51
N ALA A 132 -21.45 12.36 -17.35
CA ALA A 132 -20.24 13.13 -17.59
C ALA A 132 -19.70 13.81 -16.32
N ALA A 133 -20.58 14.41 -15.50
CA ALA A 133 -20.19 15.04 -14.25
C ALA A 133 -19.71 14.03 -13.19
N LEU A 134 -20.31 12.82 -13.18
CA LEU A 134 -19.84 11.72 -12.33
C LEU A 134 -18.44 11.27 -12.76
N THR A 135 -18.23 11.02 -14.06
CA THR A 135 -16.94 10.62 -14.61
C THR A 135 -15.86 11.66 -14.33
N GLU A 136 -16.15 12.96 -14.52
CA GLU A 136 -15.21 14.04 -14.20
C GLU A 136 -14.83 14.03 -12.72
N GLN A 137 -15.79 13.81 -11.82
CA GLN A 137 -15.53 13.79 -10.39
C GLN A 137 -14.74 12.53 -9.96
N VAL A 138 -15.04 11.37 -10.54
CA VAL A 138 -14.25 10.14 -10.36
C VAL A 138 -12.82 10.38 -10.82
N GLN A 139 -12.63 10.86 -12.04
CA GLN A 139 -11.31 11.13 -12.60
C GLN A 139 -10.52 12.13 -11.74
N ARG A 140 -11.17 13.20 -11.26
CA ARG A 140 -10.55 14.19 -10.40
C ARG A 140 -10.05 13.59 -9.08
N LEU A 141 -10.88 12.79 -8.40
CA LEU A 141 -10.49 12.15 -7.14
C LEU A 141 -9.37 11.12 -7.36
N SER A 142 -9.49 10.28 -8.40
CA SER A 142 -8.46 9.32 -8.77
C SER A 142 -7.11 10.01 -9.03
N GLN A 143 -7.12 11.07 -9.83
CA GLN A 143 -5.91 11.84 -10.14
C GLN A 143 -5.31 12.51 -8.90
N GLN A 144 -6.11 12.93 -7.92
CA GLN A 144 -5.59 13.50 -6.67
C GLN A 144 -4.78 12.49 -5.86
N VAL A 145 -5.27 11.25 -5.75
CA VAL A 145 -4.52 10.16 -5.09
C VAL A 145 -3.22 9.88 -5.83
N ILE A 146 -3.30 9.65 -7.14
CA ILE A 146 -2.14 9.32 -7.97
C ILE A 146 -1.12 10.46 -7.99
N ALA A 147 -1.56 11.72 -8.11
CA ALA A 147 -0.66 12.88 -8.10
C ALA A 147 0.04 13.05 -6.75
N ARG A 148 -0.64 12.75 -5.64
CA ARG A 148 -0.03 12.73 -4.30
C ARG A 148 1.07 11.69 -4.23
N GLU A 149 0.80 10.46 -4.66
CA GLU A 149 1.79 9.38 -4.63
C GLU A 149 2.94 9.60 -5.59
N LEU A 150 2.68 10.13 -6.78
CA LEU A 150 3.72 10.47 -7.75
C LEU A 150 4.63 11.57 -7.21
N ARG A 151 4.07 12.56 -6.49
CA ARG A 151 4.86 13.59 -5.81
C ARG A 151 5.74 13.00 -4.72
N LEU A 152 5.21 12.05 -3.92
CA LEU A 152 6.00 11.33 -2.92
C LEU A 152 7.11 10.48 -3.56
N ALA A 153 6.89 9.97 -4.77
CA ALA A 153 7.89 9.26 -5.57
C ALA A 153 8.85 10.20 -6.35
N GLY A 154 8.82 11.51 -6.08
CA GLY A 154 9.68 12.48 -6.75
C GLY A 154 9.40 12.67 -8.24
N GLY A 155 8.16 12.43 -8.67
CA GLY A 155 7.75 12.55 -10.08
C GLY A 155 8.03 11.32 -10.94
N ASN A 156 8.52 10.22 -10.36
CA ASN A 156 8.86 9.01 -11.11
C ASN A 156 7.87 7.87 -10.81
N ALA A 157 7.07 7.50 -11.80
CA ALA A 157 6.09 6.42 -11.68
C ALA A 157 6.71 5.06 -11.32
N TYR A 158 7.96 4.79 -11.73
CA TYR A 158 8.67 3.55 -11.40
C TYR A 158 9.13 3.48 -9.93
N ARG A 159 9.04 4.60 -9.20
CA ARG A 159 9.37 4.69 -7.76
C ARG A 159 8.12 4.71 -6.88
N MET A 160 6.93 4.71 -7.46
CA MET A 160 5.68 4.58 -6.71
C MET A 160 5.53 3.17 -6.12
N HIS A 161 4.61 3.01 -5.18
CA HIS A 161 4.25 1.67 -4.68
C HIS A 161 3.92 0.75 -5.88
N PRO A 162 4.32 -0.54 -5.85
CA PRO A 162 4.13 -1.44 -6.98
C PRO A 162 2.70 -1.50 -7.53
N ASP A 163 1.69 -1.50 -6.66
CA ASP A 163 0.28 -1.48 -7.06
C ASP A 163 -0.13 -0.21 -7.78
N THR A 164 0.31 0.96 -7.28
CA THR A 164 0.02 2.23 -7.93
C THR A 164 0.80 2.40 -9.23
N ALA A 165 2.05 1.94 -9.26
CA ALA A 165 2.85 1.92 -10.48
C ALA A 165 2.19 1.03 -11.55
N ALA A 166 1.70 -0.15 -11.18
CA ALA A 166 0.97 -1.04 -12.07
C ALA A 166 -0.32 -0.37 -12.59
N TRP A 167 -1.07 0.30 -11.72
CA TRP A 167 -2.25 1.08 -12.13
C TRP A 167 -1.91 2.18 -13.14
N CYS A 168 -0.79 2.89 -12.97
CA CYS A 168 -0.38 3.96 -13.87
C CYS A 168 0.20 3.48 -15.21
N LEU A 169 0.96 2.38 -15.20
CA LEU A 169 1.81 1.96 -16.32
C LEU A 169 1.23 0.78 -17.11
N GLU A 170 0.41 -0.07 -16.49
CA GLU A 170 -0.18 -1.26 -17.13
C GLU A 170 -1.62 -0.98 -17.58
N GLU A 171 -2.57 -1.01 -16.65
CA GLU A 171 -4.01 -0.82 -16.93
C GLU A 171 -4.67 -0.05 -15.77
N PRO A 172 -5.19 1.18 -16.00
CA PRO A 172 -5.81 1.97 -14.94
C PRO A 172 -7.22 1.46 -14.65
N LEU A 173 -7.34 0.55 -13.70
CA LEU A 173 -8.60 -0.05 -13.29
C LEU A 173 -9.19 0.73 -12.10
N THR A 174 -10.37 1.33 -12.30
CA THR A 174 -11.09 2.06 -11.24
C THR A 174 -12.42 1.38 -10.95
N LYS A 175 -12.68 1.09 -9.67
CA LYS A 175 -13.99 0.65 -9.19
C LYS A 175 -14.73 1.84 -8.60
N VAL A 176 -15.98 2.03 -8.99
CA VAL A 176 -16.82 3.11 -8.51
C VAL A 176 -17.94 2.53 -7.66
N HIS A 177 -18.17 3.11 -6.49
CA HIS A 177 -19.19 2.70 -5.54
C HIS A 177 -20.03 3.91 -5.15
N LEU A 178 -21.26 3.65 -4.74
CA LEU A 178 -22.15 4.61 -4.10
C LEU A 178 -22.35 4.23 -2.64
N ALA A 179 -22.33 5.24 -1.76
CA ALA A 179 -22.58 5.10 -0.34
C ALA A 179 -23.61 6.13 0.13
N SER A 180 -24.32 5.85 1.23
CA SER A 180 -25.07 6.91 1.91
C SER A 180 -24.11 7.93 2.53
N GLY A 181 -24.58 9.14 2.85
CA GLY A 181 -23.73 10.15 3.47
C GLY A 181 -23.14 9.73 4.83
N LEU A 182 -23.88 8.90 5.58
CA LEU A 182 -23.40 8.32 6.84
C LEU A 182 -22.29 7.29 6.60
N GLU A 183 -22.51 6.37 5.66
CA GLU A 183 -21.52 5.35 5.28
C GLU A 183 -20.24 5.99 4.72
N LEU A 184 -20.38 7.00 3.86
CA LEU A 184 -19.24 7.73 3.31
C LEU A 184 -18.44 8.44 4.41
N ALA A 185 -19.12 9.02 5.41
CA ALA A 185 -18.46 9.66 6.54
C ALA A 185 -17.70 8.63 7.39
N ALA A 186 -18.33 7.49 7.71
CA ALA A 186 -17.70 6.40 8.46
C ALA A 186 -16.47 5.84 7.72
N LEU A 187 -16.58 5.60 6.41
CA LEU A 187 -15.46 5.13 5.57
C LEU A 187 -14.32 6.16 5.55
N THR A 188 -14.66 7.44 5.42
CA THR A 188 -13.66 8.53 5.42
C THR A 188 -12.93 8.63 6.76
N GLU A 189 -13.65 8.47 7.87
CA GLU A 189 -13.10 8.46 9.22
C GLU A 189 -12.16 7.26 9.41
N ALA A 190 -12.60 6.05 9.05
CA ALA A 190 -11.79 4.83 9.12
C ALA A 190 -10.51 4.94 8.27
N ALA A 191 -10.63 5.40 7.01
CA ALA A 191 -9.49 5.57 6.12
C ALA A 191 -8.47 6.58 6.66
N THR A 192 -8.95 7.63 7.35
CA THR A 192 -8.09 8.64 7.97
C THR A 192 -7.43 8.09 9.24
N ALA A 193 -8.18 7.39 10.08
CA ALA A 193 -7.68 6.79 11.32
C ALA A 193 -6.58 5.76 11.06
N GLU A 194 -6.72 4.97 9.99
CA GLU A 194 -5.73 4.00 9.55
C GLU A 194 -4.59 4.60 8.70
N GLY A 195 -4.64 5.90 8.41
CA GLY A 195 -3.63 6.58 7.60
C GLY A 195 -3.54 6.07 6.16
N LEU A 196 -4.64 5.58 5.58
CA LEU A 196 -4.69 5.06 4.22
C LEU A 196 -4.41 6.15 3.19
N SER A 197 -3.76 5.77 2.08
CA SER A 197 -3.54 6.68 0.97
C SER A 197 -4.84 6.97 0.25
N CYS A 198 -5.40 8.15 0.51
CA CYS A 198 -6.70 8.56 0.00
C CYS A 198 -6.75 10.04 -0.40
N ALA A 199 -7.78 10.39 -1.18
CA ALA A 199 -8.19 11.75 -1.49
C ALA A 199 -9.67 11.91 -1.12
N ILE A 200 -9.96 12.88 -0.25
CA ILE A 200 -11.28 13.08 0.32
C ILE A 200 -11.83 14.42 -0.17
N LYS A 201 -13.06 14.40 -0.68
CA LYS A 201 -13.86 15.60 -0.94
C LYS A 201 -15.12 15.54 -0.08
N PRO A 202 -15.18 16.30 1.04
CA PRO A 202 -16.29 16.23 1.99
C PRO A 202 -17.65 16.41 1.32
N GLY A 203 -18.60 15.55 1.67
CA GLY A 203 -19.96 15.54 1.12
C GLY A 203 -20.07 15.15 -0.36
N VAL A 204 -18.98 14.70 -0.99
CA VAL A 204 -18.97 14.27 -2.40
C VAL A 204 -18.46 12.84 -2.55
N GLY A 205 -17.28 12.54 -2.01
CA GLY A 205 -16.70 11.22 -2.16
C GLY A 205 -15.26 11.12 -1.71
N VAL A 206 -14.75 9.90 -1.76
CA VAL A 206 -13.39 9.51 -1.38
C VAL A 206 -12.82 8.58 -2.44
N ALA A 207 -11.56 8.79 -2.79
CA ALA A 207 -10.79 7.85 -3.59
C ALA A 207 -9.70 7.21 -2.71
N LEU A 208 -9.55 5.90 -2.84
CA LEU A 208 -8.55 5.08 -2.15
C LEU A 208 -7.54 4.57 -3.17
N SER A 209 -6.27 4.60 -2.78
CA SER A 209 -5.16 4.14 -3.60
C SER A 209 -5.26 2.66 -3.96
N PRO A 210 -4.71 2.24 -5.12
CA PRO A 210 -4.52 0.82 -5.46
C PRO A 210 -3.76 0.00 -4.41
N THR A 211 -3.04 0.65 -3.50
CA THR A 211 -2.34 -0.02 -2.38
C THR A 211 -3.28 -0.49 -1.27
N VAL A 212 -4.53 -0.01 -1.25
CA VAL A 212 -5.54 -0.39 -0.26
C VAL A 212 -6.34 -1.57 -0.79
N LYS A 213 -6.43 -2.65 0.00
CA LYS A 213 -7.24 -3.82 -0.36
C LYS A 213 -8.69 -3.45 -0.62
N GLU A 214 -9.29 -4.15 -1.59
CA GLU A 214 -10.71 -4.01 -1.92
C GLU A 214 -11.64 -4.39 -0.76
N THR A 215 -11.18 -5.25 0.14
CA THR A 215 -11.95 -5.66 1.32
C THR A 215 -12.31 -4.49 2.22
N PHE A 216 -11.48 -3.43 2.25
CA PHE A 216 -11.76 -2.23 3.05
C PHE A 216 -13.09 -1.58 2.66
N VAL A 217 -13.33 -1.38 1.36
CA VAL A 217 -14.60 -0.80 0.89
C VAL A 217 -15.76 -1.78 1.10
N GLY A 218 -15.49 -3.09 1.01
CA GLY A 218 -16.47 -4.15 1.24
C GLY A 218 -16.96 -4.28 2.68
N GLU A 219 -16.31 -3.64 3.65
CA GLU A 219 -16.76 -3.59 5.05
C GLU A 219 -17.90 -2.59 5.28
N PHE A 220 -18.12 -1.70 4.33
CA PHE A 220 -19.16 -0.67 4.38
C PHE A 220 -20.34 -1.06 3.50
N ASN A 221 -21.53 -0.54 3.85
CA ASN A 221 -22.74 -0.79 3.07
C ASN A 221 -22.76 0.10 1.82
N VAL A 222 -21.97 -0.29 0.82
CA VAL A 222 -21.83 0.42 -0.46
C VAL A 222 -22.31 -0.45 -1.62
N SER A 223 -22.83 0.19 -2.65
CA SER A 223 -23.26 -0.48 -3.88
C SER A 223 -22.29 -0.17 -5.03
N ALA A 224 -21.83 -1.18 -5.75
CA ALA A 224 -21.07 -0.96 -6.98
C ALA A 224 -21.90 -0.15 -7.98
N LEU A 225 -21.28 0.83 -8.62
CA LEU A 225 -21.86 1.54 -9.74
C LEU A 225 -21.48 0.75 -11.01
N GLU A 226 -22.46 0.02 -11.57
CA GLU A 226 -22.31 -0.73 -12.82
C GLU A 226 -22.20 0.17 -14.04
#